data_AF-A0A1S9PH67-F1
#
_entry.id   AF-A0A1S9PH67-F1
#
_cell.length_a   1.000
_cell.length_b   1.000
_cell.length_c   1.000
_cell.angle_alpha   90.00
_cell.angle_beta   90.00
_cell.angle_gamma   90.00
#
_symmetry.space_group_name_H-M   'P 1'
#
loop_
_entity.id
_entity.type
_entity.pdbx_description
1 polymer ?
#
loop_
_entity_poly.entity_id
_entity_poly.type
_entity_poly.pdbx_seq_one_letter_code
_entity_poly.pdbx_strand_id
1 'polypeptide(L)'
;MRSRPLFIIATYVTLLLAFAIYWSGNYTRFSHYKGDDIVITIAVPFGLSYLFFPVLAFNGIKFKVWLILMLPIAITGLSLTAGMLTLFITQLGGTEKQITLIYVVWYTAFAVLAAWIEMNNKRVKV
;
A
#
# COMPACT_ATOMS: atom_id res chain seq x y z
N MET A 1 -8.89 -14.97 19.06
CA MET A 1 -8.36 -13.62 18.74
C MET A 1 -7.58 -13.50 17.41
N ARG A 2 -7.23 -14.58 16.70
CA ARG A 2 -6.45 -14.51 15.43
C ARG A 2 -7.19 -13.89 14.22
N SER A 3 -8.52 -13.93 14.21
CA SER A 3 -9.34 -13.44 13.09
C SER A 3 -9.36 -11.92 12.94
N ARG A 4 -9.21 -11.17 14.04
CA ARG A 4 -9.26 -9.70 14.05
C ARG A 4 -8.18 -9.02 13.19
N PRO A 5 -6.87 -9.31 13.35
CA PRO A 5 -5.84 -8.69 12.51
C PRO A 5 -5.98 -9.08 11.03
N LEU A 6 -6.42 -10.31 10.74
CA LEU A 6 -6.69 -10.75 9.36
C LEU A 6 -7.84 -9.96 8.73
N PHE A 7 -8.92 -9.70 9.49
CA PHE A 7 -10.03 -8.86 9.04
C PHE A 7 -9.60 -7.42 8.75
N ILE A 8 -8.73 -6.85 9.58
CA ILE A 8 -8.17 -5.49 9.37
C ILE A 8 -7.33 -5.46 8.09
N ILE A 9 -6.46 -6.45 7.89
CA ILE A 9 -5.65 -6.59 6.66
C ILE A 9 -6.55 -6.74 5.44
N ALA A 10 -7.57 -7.60 5.50
CA ALA A 10 -8.52 -7.79 4.40
C ALA A 10 -9.24 -6.48 4.05
N THR A 11 -9.73 -5.75 5.07
CA THR A 11 -10.39 -4.45 4.89
C THR A 11 -9.45 -3.44 4.22
N TYR A 12 -8.20 -3.37 4.68
CA TYR A 12 -7.18 -2.49 4.10
C TYR A 12 -6.89 -2.82 2.63
N VAL A 13 -6.74 -4.11 2.30
CA VAL A 13 -6.55 -4.58 0.93
C VAL A 13 -7.76 -4.19 0.06
N THR A 14 -8.98 -4.41 0.55
CA THR A 14 -10.20 -4.03 -0.17
C THR A 14 -10.26 -2.53 -0.44
N LEU A 15 -9.92 -1.68 0.55
CA LEU A 15 -9.91 -0.23 0.39
C LEU A 15 -8.87 0.22 -0.66
N LEU A 16 -7.66 -0.32 -0.62
CA LEU A 16 -6.62 0.02 -1.60
C LEU A 16 -6.96 -0.45 -3.02
N LEU A 17 -7.50 -1.67 -3.16
CA LEU A 17 -7.94 -2.17 -4.47
C LEU A 17 -9.13 -1.38 -5.01
N ALA A 18 -10.11 -1.05 -4.16
CA ALA A 18 -11.24 -0.21 -4.54
C ALA A 18 -10.76 1.19 -4.98
N PHE A 19 -9.82 1.79 -4.25
CA PHE A 19 -9.17 3.03 -4.65
C PHE A 19 -8.45 2.90 -5.99
N ALA A 20 -7.62 1.85 -6.18
CA ALA A 20 -6.89 1.64 -7.43
C ALA A 20 -7.84 1.51 -8.62
N ILE A 21 -8.92 0.73 -8.49
CA ILE A 21 -9.91 0.54 -9.55
C ILE A 21 -10.65 1.85 -9.83
N TYR A 22 -11.14 2.53 -8.79
CA TYR A 22 -11.87 3.78 -8.92
C TYR A 22 -11.01 4.88 -9.56
N TRP A 23 -9.79 5.09 -9.04
CA TRP A 23 -8.90 6.15 -9.49
C TRP A 23 -8.39 5.87 -10.92
N SER A 24 -7.96 4.64 -11.20
CA SER A 24 -7.50 4.24 -12.53
C SER A 24 -8.59 4.29 -13.61
N GLY A 25 -9.87 4.14 -13.21
CA GLY A 25 -11.03 4.24 -14.11
C GLY A 25 -11.55 5.67 -14.33
N ASN A 26 -11.37 6.56 -13.36
CA ASN A 26 -11.83 7.95 -13.42
C ASN A 26 -10.71 8.97 -13.70
N TYR A 27 -9.50 8.47 -13.93
CA TYR A 27 -8.29 9.21 -14.23
C TYR A 27 -8.51 10.47 -15.09
N THR A 28 -9.14 10.34 -16.27
CA THR A 28 -9.34 11.46 -17.21
C THR A 28 -10.35 12.53 -16.77
N ARG A 29 -11.15 12.26 -15.73
CA ARG A 29 -12.23 13.17 -15.29
C ARG A 29 -11.80 14.09 -14.16
N PHE A 30 -10.75 13.75 -13.43
CA PHE A 30 -10.36 14.47 -12.21
C PHE A 30 -9.02 15.21 -12.34
N SER A 31 -8.07 14.74 -13.14
CA SER A 31 -6.85 15.49 -13.39
C SER A 31 -6.98 16.43 -14.58
N HIS A 32 -6.96 17.72 -14.26
CA HIS A 32 -6.91 18.78 -15.27
C HIS A 32 -5.46 19.17 -15.59
N TYR A 33 -4.50 18.74 -14.76
CA TYR A 33 -3.07 19.01 -14.88
C TYR A 33 -2.25 17.73 -14.79
N LYS A 34 -1.29 17.55 -15.71
CA LYS A 34 -0.32 16.45 -15.67
C LYS A 34 0.48 16.51 -14.37
N GLY A 35 0.42 15.46 -13.56
CA GLY A 35 1.23 15.31 -12.34
C GLY A 35 0.44 15.21 -11.04
N ASP A 36 -0.77 15.77 -10.97
CA ASP A 36 -1.65 15.64 -9.80
C ASP A 36 -2.01 14.17 -9.51
N ASP A 37 -2.06 13.35 -10.56
CA ASP A 37 -2.37 11.93 -10.49
C ASP A 37 -1.33 11.12 -9.75
N ILE A 38 -0.05 11.42 -9.99
CA ILE A 38 1.07 10.75 -9.32
C ILE A 38 1.06 11.14 -7.84
N VAL A 39 0.78 12.41 -7.55
CA VAL A 39 0.67 12.90 -6.17
C VAL A 39 -0.46 12.18 -5.43
N ILE A 40 -1.66 12.08 -6.02
CA ILE A 40 -2.79 11.41 -5.37
C ILE A 40 -2.56 9.91 -5.23
N THR A 41 -2.00 9.28 -6.26
CA THR A 41 -1.65 7.85 -6.28
C THR A 41 -0.66 7.50 -5.16
N ILE A 42 0.26 8.40 -4.80
CA ILE A 42 1.19 8.18 -3.69
C ILE A 42 0.56 8.60 -2.35
N ALA A 43 -0.05 9.78 -2.28
CA ALA A 43 -0.54 10.36 -1.04
C ALA A 43 -1.66 9.54 -0.38
N VAL A 44 -2.57 8.96 -1.17
CA VAL A 44 -3.71 8.21 -0.62
C VAL A 44 -3.27 6.88 0.01
N PRO A 45 -2.52 5.99 -0.67
CA PRO A 45 -2.01 4.77 -0.03
C PRO A 45 -1.07 5.05 1.14
N PHE A 46 -0.26 6.11 1.04
CA PHE A 46 0.58 6.58 2.13
C PHE A 46 -0.25 6.97 3.35
N GLY A 47 -1.26 7.84 3.18
CA GLY A 47 -2.17 8.26 4.24
C GLY A 47 -2.94 7.09 4.86
N LEU A 48 -3.46 6.17 4.04
CA LEU A 48 -4.13 4.96 4.51
C LEU A 48 -3.21 4.06 5.35
N SER A 49 -1.90 4.05 5.04
CA SER A 49 -0.92 3.30 5.83
C SER A 49 -0.74 3.86 7.24
N TYR A 50 -0.81 5.19 7.39
CA TYR A 50 -0.79 5.84 8.70
C TYR A 50 -2.04 5.56 9.53
N LEU A 51 -3.15 5.16 8.92
CA LEU A 51 -4.31 4.64 9.65
C LEU A 51 -4.16 3.15 9.95
N PHE A 52 -3.64 2.39 8.99
CA PHE A 52 -3.49 0.93 9.06
C PHE A 52 -2.52 0.46 10.14
N PHE A 53 -1.28 0.98 10.18
CA PHE A 53 -0.26 0.49 11.11
C PHE A 53 -0.60 0.74 12.59
N PRO A 54 -1.11 1.92 13.00
CA PRO A 54 -1.61 2.10 14.36
C PRO A 54 -2.76 1.17 14.71
N VAL A 55 -3.72 0.97 13.79
CA VAL A 55 -4.86 0.05 14.03
C VAL A 55 -4.37 -1.38 14.24
N LEU A 56 -3.38 -1.85 13.47
CA LEU A 56 -2.74 -3.14 13.71
C LEU A 56 -2.00 -3.18 15.06
N ALA A 57 -1.35 -2.08 15.45
CA ALA A 57 -0.66 -1.96 16.73
C ALA A 57 -1.61 -2.08 17.92
N PHE A 58 -2.74 -1.37 17.90
CA PHE A 58 -3.80 -1.49 18.91
C PHE A 58 -4.44 -2.89 18.96
N ASN A 59 -4.40 -3.63 17.85
CA ASN A 59 -4.87 -5.03 17.79
C ASN A 59 -3.76 -6.05 18.12
N GLY A 60 -2.66 -5.59 18.70
CA GLY A 60 -1.63 -6.43 19.30
C GLY A 60 -0.49 -6.83 18.37
N ILE A 61 -0.35 -6.23 17.17
CA ILE A 61 0.85 -6.41 16.34
C ILE A 61 1.91 -5.41 16.81
N LYS A 62 3.04 -5.88 17.32
CA LYS A 62 4.01 -4.98 17.97
C LYS A 62 4.95 -4.35 16.94
N PHE A 63 4.62 -3.16 16.48
CA PHE A 63 5.57 -2.30 15.77
C PHE A 63 6.35 -1.44 16.77
N LYS A 64 7.61 -1.12 16.45
CA LYS A 64 8.28 0.00 17.13
C LYS A 64 7.62 1.30 16.65
N VAL A 65 7.40 2.27 17.55
CA VAL A 65 6.70 3.52 17.22
C VAL A 65 7.35 4.24 16.03
N TRP A 66 8.68 4.32 15.99
CA TRP A 66 9.39 4.93 14.87
C TRP A 66 9.21 4.15 13.55
N LEU A 67 9.02 2.82 13.62
CA LEU A 67 8.74 2.00 12.43
C LEU A 67 7.36 2.32 11.86
N ILE A 68 6.37 2.66 12.68
CA ILE A 68 5.03 3.06 12.19
C ILE A 68 5.12 4.29 11.28
N LEU A 69 6.04 5.22 11.58
CA LEU A 69 6.29 6.42 10.77
C LEU A 69 7.14 6.11 9.54
N MET A 70 8.15 5.25 9.69
CA MET A 70 9.08 4.96 8.60
C MET A 70 8.58 3.91 7.59
N LEU A 71 7.72 2.96 8.01
CA LEU A 71 7.22 1.89 7.15
C LEU A 71 6.49 2.43 5.91
N PRO A 72 5.55 3.38 6.02
CA PRO A 72 4.86 3.93 4.86
C PRO A 72 5.83 4.52 3.82
N ILE A 73 6.90 5.20 4.30
CA ILE A 73 7.93 5.79 3.43
C ILE A 73 8.74 4.68 2.75
N ALA A 74 9.19 3.67 3.51
CA ALA A 74 9.94 2.56 2.98
C ALA A 74 9.12 1.75 1.96
N ILE A 75 7.84 1.48 2.26
CA ILE A 75 6.91 0.79 1.35
C ILE A 75 6.72 1.62 0.09
N THR A 76 6.54 2.94 0.19
CA THR A 76 6.45 3.83 -0.98
C THR A 76 7.65 3.66 -1.90
N GLY A 77 8.87 3.75 -1.35
CA GLY A 77 10.10 3.61 -2.14
C GLY A 77 10.25 2.23 -2.78
N LEU A 78 9.92 1.17 -2.04
CA LEU A 78 9.92 -0.20 -2.56
C LEU A 78 8.89 -0.39 -3.68
N SER A 79 7.68 0.15 -3.52
CA SER A 79 6.60 0.07 -4.51
C SER A 79 6.90 0.83 -5.78
N LEU A 80 7.52 2.01 -5.68
CA LEU A 80 7.98 2.75 -6.86
C LEU A 80 9.03 1.94 -7.62
N THR A 81 10.05 1.44 -6.92
CA THR A 81 11.11 0.62 -7.53
C THR A 81 10.55 -0.65 -8.18
N ALA A 82 9.70 -1.40 -7.45
CA ALA A 82 9.08 -2.62 -7.96
C ALA A 82 8.11 -2.34 -9.13
N GLY A 83 7.38 -1.24 -9.08
CA GLY A 83 6.48 -0.82 -10.14
C GLY A 83 7.23 -0.44 -11.42
N MET A 84 8.33 0.31 -11.31
CA MET A 84 9.21 0.62 -12.44
C MET A 84 9.80 -0.65 -13.06
N LEU A 85 10.30 -1.58 -12.24
CA LEU A 85 10.79 -2.87 -12.71
C LEU A 85 9.70 -3.67 -13.43
N THR A 86 8.48 -3.66 -12.91
CA THR A 86 7.34 -4.36 -13.52
C THR A 86 7.02 -3.78 -14.89
N LEU A 87 6.94 -2.45 -15.01
CA LEU A 87 6.72 -1.78 -16.30
C LEU A 87 7.82 -2.13 -17.31
N PHE A 88 9.08 -2.13 -16.87
CA PHE A 88 10.22 -2.49 -17.69
C PHE A 88 10.17 -3.94 -18.19
N ILE A 89 9.91 -4.90 -17.29
CA ILE A 89 9.85 -6.33 -17.62
C ILE A 89 8.66 -6.65 -18.53
N THR A 90 7.52 -6.03 -18.27
CA THR A 90 6.27 -6.29 -19.01
C THR A 90 6.15 -5.47 -20.30
N GLN A 91 7.11 -4.58 -20.56
CA GLN A 91 7.10 -3.63 -21.69
C GLN A 91 5.79 -2.84 -21.82
N LEU A 92 5.12 -2.57 -20.70
CA LEU A 92 3.93 -1.75 -20.70
C LEU A 92 4.32 -0.29 -20.91
N GLY A 93 3.56 0.42 -21.76
CA GLY A 93 3.84 1.81 -22.14
C GLY A 93 3.78 2.84 -21.01
N GLY A 94 3.48 2.42 -19.77
CA GLY A 94 3.48 3.29 -18.60
C GLY A 94 2.34 4.32 -18.63
N THR A 95 1.17 3.93 -19.13
CA THR A 95 -0.01 4.81 -19.03
C THR A 95 -0.31 5.10 -17.56
N GLU A 96 -0.89 6.26 -17.27
CA GLU A 96 -1.14 6.69 -15.89
C GLU A 96 -2.07 5.72 -15.13
N LYS A 97 -3.01 5.10 -15.87
CA LYS A 97 -3.82 3.97 -15.40
C LYS A 97 -2.96 2.77 -14.95
N GLN A 98 -2.01 2.36 -15.78
CA GLN A 98 -1.11 1.23 -15.48
C GLN A 98 -0.18 1.56 -14.31
N ILE A 99 0.38 2.78 -14.28
CA ILE A 99 1.25 3.25 -13.19
C ILE A 99 0.48 3.17 -11.86
N THR A 100 -0.74 3.71 -11.82
CA THR A 100 -1.59 3.70 -10.61
C THR A 100 -1.85 2.28 -10.13
N LEU A 101 -2.32 1.40 -11.02
CA LEU A 101 -2.64 0.01 -10.68
C LEU A 101 -1.40 -0.74 -10.18
N ILE A 102 -0.30 -0.68 -10.93
CA ILE A 102 0.93 -1.40 -10.59
C ILE A 102 1.50 -0.90 -9.26
N TYR A 103 1.57 0.42 -9.07
CA TYR A 103 2.05 1.01 -7.83
C TYR A 103 1.20 0.56 -6.64
N VAL A 104 -0.13 0.72 -6.70
CA VAL A 104 -1.01 0.39 -5.57
C VAL A 104 -0.99 -1.11 -5.28
N VAL A 105 -0.87 -1.97 -6.29
CA VAL A 105 -0.72 -3.42 -6.09
C VAL A 105 0.56 -3.74 -5.33
N TRP A 106 1.71 -3.22 -5.76
CA TRP A 106 2.97 -3.43 -5.04
C TRP A 106 2.97 -2.83 -3.65
N TYR A 107 2.38 -1.65 -3.49
CA TYR A 107 2.18 -0.99 -2.21
C TYR A 107 1.38 -1.85 -1.23
N THR A 108 0.24 -2.36 -1.70
CA THR A 108 -0.59 -3.28 -0.93
C THR A 108 0.19 -4.53 -0.56
N ALA A 109 0.92 -5.13 -1.51
CA ALA A 109 1.70 -6.34 -1.28
C ALA A 109 2.78 -6.16 -0.21
N PHE A 110 3.57 -5.09 -0.28
CA PHE A 110 4.61 -4.81 0.72
C PHE A 110 4.03 -4.44 2.10
N ALA A 111 2.93 -3.69 2.16
CA ALA A 111 2.26 -3.38 3.41
C ALA A 111 1.71 -4.65 4.10
N VAL A 112 1.08 -5.53 3.33
CA VAL A 112 0.59 -6.84 3.82
C VAL A 112 1.75 -7.72 4.26
N LEU A 113 2.84 -7.77 3.48
CA LEU A 113 4.02 -8.54 3.83
C LEU A 113 4.65 -8.05 5.14
N ALA A 114 4.78 -6.74 5.32
CA ALA A 114 5.30 -6.15 6.56
C ALA A 114 4.43 -6.53 7.77
N ALA A 115 3.11 -6.42 7.63
CA ALA A 115 2.17 -6.86 8.68
C ALA A 115 2.29 -8.37 8.96
N TRP A 116 2.40 -9.20 7.92
CA TRP A 116 2.56 -10.64 8.02
C TRP A 116 3.84 -11.04 8.76
N ILE A 117 4.97 -10.40 8.43
CA ILE A 117 6.26 -10.63 9.10
C ILE A 117 6.13 -10.32 10.60
N GLU A 118 5.56 -9.17 10.96
CA GLU A 118 5.39 -8.80 12.36
C GLU A 118 4.41 -9.71 13.12
N MET A 119 3.36 -10.18 12.46
CA MET A 119 2.44 -11.19 13.02
C MET A 119 3.14 -12.52 13.32
N ASN A 120 4.11 -12.94 12.49
CA ASN A 120 4.82 -14.21 12.65
C ASN A 120 6.05 -14.12 13.54
N ASN A 121 6.76 -12.99 13.59
CA ASN A 121 7.81 -12.74 14.56
C ASN A 121 7.30 -12.85 16.01
N LYS A 122 6.00 -12.57 16.21
CA LYS A 122 5.32 -12.78 17.48
C LYS A 122 5.21 -14.26 17.90
N ARG A 123 5.28 -15.21 16.97
CA ARG A 123 5.15 -16.66 17.25
C ARG A 123 6.45 -17.30 17.72
N VAL A 124 7.60 -16.73 17.37
CA VAL A 124 8.93 -17.29 17.70
C VAL A 124 9.39 -16.87 19.11
N LYS A 125 8.79 -15.81 19.67
CA LYS A 125 9.12 -15.28 21.01
C LYS A 125 8.20 -15.78 22.13
N VAL A 126 7.36 -16.78 21.87
CA VAL A 126 6.49 -17.44 22.86
C VAL A 126 7.01 -18.84 23.12
#